data_AF-D0DR56-F1
#
_entry.id   AF-D0DR56-F1
#
_cell.length_a   1.000
_cell.length_b   1.000
_cell.length_c   1.000
_cell.angle_alpha   90.00
_cell.angle_beta   90.00
_cell.angle_gamma   90.00
#
_symmetry.space_group_name_H-M   'P 1'
#
loop_
_entity.id
_entity.type
_entity.pdbx_description
1 polymer ?
#
loop_
_entity_poly.entity_id
_entity_poly.type
_entity_poly.pdbx_seq_one_letter_code
_entity_poly.pdbx_strand_id
1 'polypeptide(L)'
;MVRSWLRFILDPSNGQIGKFENDRRGIERLLQGLVDHQRLTASTPVATIANLLTVELYGILVAWGVDDQASPEQRLRDYCDVALGSMLAPYLVK
;
A
#
# COMPACT_ATOMS: atom_id res chain seq x y z
N MET A 1 8.34 -6.95 19.81
CA MET A 1 7.24 -6.00 19.55
C MET A 1 6.63 -6.22 18.16
N VAL A 2 7.41 -6.15 17.08
CA VAL A 2 6.96 -6.33 15.68
C VAL A 2 6.17 -7.62 15.40
N ARG A 3 6.58 -8.77 15.96
CA ARG A 3 5.86 -10.04 15.75
C ARG A 3 4.41 -10.02 16.27
N SER A 4 4.16 -9.36 17.40
CA SER A 4 2.81 -9.25 17.97
C SER A 4 1.94 -8.29 17.14
N TRP A 5 2.53 -7.22 16.61
CA TRP A 5 1.87 -6.29 15.69
C TRP A 5 1.53 -6.98 14.36
N LEU A 6 2.47 -7.73 13.78
CA LEU A 6 2.22 -8.55 12.58
C LEU A 6 1.09 -9.54 12.79
N ARG A 7 1.05 -10.21 13.95
CA ARG A 7 -0.06 -11.13 14.27
C ARG A 7 -1.39 -10.39 14.30
N PHE A 8 -1.47 -9.22 14.95
CA PHE A 8 -2.70 -8.43 14.96
C PHE A 8 -3.16 -8.00 13.55
N ILE A 9 -2.22 -7.71 12.65
CA ILE A 9 -2.53 -7.27 11.29
C ILE A 9 -3.02 -8.39 10.38
N LEU A 10 -2.39 -9.56 10.52
CA LEU A 10 -2.59 -10.69 9.65
C LEU A 10 -3.67 -11.65 10.17
N ASP A 11 -3.93 -11.65 11.48
CA ASP A 11 -4.91 -12.54 12.11
C ASP A 11 -6.33 -11.92 12.05
N PRO A 12 -7.23 -12.48 11.24
CA PRO A 12 -8.62 -12.08 11.23
C PRO A 12 -9.34 -12.56 12.51
N SER A 13 -9.33 -11.77 13.57
CA SER A 13 -10.13 -12.09 14.75
C SER A 13 -11.64 -12.08 14.40
N ASN A 14 -12.35 -13.17 14.73
CA ASN A 14 -13.80 -13.35 14.61
C ASN A 14 -14.39 -13.27 13.19
N GLY A 15 -13.75 -13.90 12.20
CA GLY A 15 -14.32 -14.03 10.85
C GLY A 15 -14.41 -12.73 10.05
N GLN A 16 -13.80 -11.66 10.56
CA GLN A 16 -13.64 -10.40 9.87
C GLN A 16 -12.44 -10.44 8.92
N ILE A 17 -12.41 -9.56 7.93
CA ILE A 17 -11.24 -9.39 7.08
C ILE A 17 -10.10 -8.82 7.93
N GLY A 18 -8.91 -9.43 7.87
CA GLY A 18 -7.72 -8.94 8.58
C GLY A 18 -7.36 -7.51 8.20
N LYS A 19 -6.73 -6.75 9.11
CA LYS A 19 -6.43 -5.33 8.88
C LYS A 19 -5.65 -5.08 7.59
N PHE A 20 -4.67 -5.93 7.29
CA PHE A 20 -3.89 -5.83 6.05
C PHE A 20 -4.79 -5.85 4.81
N GLU A 21 -5.70 -6.82 4.74
CA GLU A 21 -6.60 -7.00 3.61
C GLU A 21 -7.65 -5.87 3.54
N ASN A 22 -8.12 -5.36 4.67
CA ASN A 22 -9.02 -4.21 4.70
C ASN A 22 -8.34 -2.94 4.15
N ASP A 23 -7.09 -2.68 4.56
CA ASP A 23 -6.31 -1.55 4.06
C ASP A 23 -6.02 -1.71 2.56
N ARG A 24 -5.63 -2.91 2.11
CA ARG A 24 -5.43 -3.24 0.68
C ARG A 24 -6.66 -2.93 -0.16
N ARG A 25 -7.85 -3.34 0.31
CA ARG A 25 -9.13 -3.02 -0.34
C ARG A 25 -9.46 -1.53 -0.34
N GLY A 26 -8.97 -0.78 0.65
CA GLY A 26 -9.06 0.68 0.67
C GLY A 26 -8.27 1.30 -0.48
N ILE A 27 -7.01 0.88 -0.64
CA ILE A 27 -6.15 1.33 -1.75
C ILE A 27 -6.71 0.88 -3.10
N GLU A 28 -7.21 -0.35 -3.20
CA GLU A 28 -7.85 -0.87 -4.41
C GLU A 28 -9.05 0.00 -4.83
N ARG A 29 -9.92 0.37 -3.88
CA ARG A 29 -11.04 1.28 -4.12
C ARG A 29 -10.61 2.67 -4.55
N LEU A 30 -9.54 3.21 -3.95
CA LEU A 30 -8.98 4.50 -4.35
C LEU A 30 -8.49 4.46 -5.81
N LEU A 31 -7.70 3.44 -6.16
CA LEU A 31 -7.16 3.27 -7.51
C LEU A 31 -8.27 3.03 -8.53
N GLN A 32 -9.30 2.23 -8.17
CA GLN A 32 -10.46 2.04 -9.03
C GLN A 32 -11.21 3.36 -9.25
N GLY A 33 -11.42 4.16 -8.20
CA GLY A 33 -12.00 5.49 -8.33
C GLY A 33 -11.21 6.40 -9.28
N LEU A 34 -9.87 6.31 -9.27
CA LEU A 34 -9.04 7.04 -10.23
C LEU A 34 -9.24 6.57 -11.68
N VAL A 35 -9.48 5.27 -11.90
CA VAL A 35 -9.86 4.74 -13.22
C VAL A 35 -11.25 5.25 -13.64
N ASP A 36 -12.21 5.17 -12.73
CA ASP A 36 -13.60 5.60 -12.98
C ASP A 36 -13.69 7.10 -13.30
N HIS A 37 -12.81 7.91 -12.68
CA HIS A 37 -12.67 9.35 -12.94
C HIS A 37 -11.67 9.71 -14.04
N GLN A 38 -11.24 8.72 -14.85
CA GLN A 38 -10.33 8.94 -15.99
C GLN A 38 -9.00 9.62 -15.62
N ARG A 39 -8.53 9.42 -14.39
CA ARG A 39 -7.18 9.83 -13.94
C ARG A 39 -6.15 8.75 -14.21
N LEU A 40 -6.59 7.50 -14.22
CA LEU A 40 -5.84 6.32 -14.62
C LEU A 40 -6.53 5.61 -15.80
N THR A 41 -5.77 4.91 -16.64
CA THR A 41 -6.33 4.18 -17.78
C THR A 41 -7.13 2.96 -17.33
N ALA A 42 -8.09 2.50 -18.15
CA ALA A 42 -8.85 1.27 -17.88
C ALA A 42 -7.98 0.00 -17.88
N SER A 43 -6.77 0.05 -18.44
CA SER A 43 -5.79 -1.04 -18.42
C SER A 43 -4.97 -1.12 -17.12
N THR A 44 -5.20 -0.22 -16.16
CA THR A 44 -4.49 -0.19 -14.88
C THR A 44 -4.71 -1.50 -14.13
N PRO A 45 -3.64 -2.21 -13.72
CA PRO A 45 -3.76 -3.43 -12.91
C PRO A 45 -4.02 -3.06 -11.44
N VAL A 46 -5.23 -2.57 -11.16
CA VAL A 46 -5.66 -2.00 -9.86
C VAL A 46 -5.32 -2.91 -8.68
N ALA A 47 -5.73 -4.17 -8.73
CA ALA A 47 -5.51 -5.11 -7.63
C ALA A 47 -4.01 -5.39 -7.36
N THR A 48 -3.21 -5.48 -8.42
CA THR A 48 -1.76 -5.70 -8.33
C THR A 48 -1.06 -4.49 -7.72
N ILE A 49 -1.38 -3.28 -8.19
CA ILE A 49 -0.80 -2.04 -7.65
C ILE A 49 -1.23 -1.84 -6.20
N ALA A 50 -2.50 -2.09 -5.86
CA ALA A 50 -2.98 -2.01 -4.48
C ALA A 50 -2.22 -2.97 -3.56
N ASN A 51 -1.97 -4.20 -4.01
CA ASN A 51 -1.17 -5.17 -3.25
C ASN A 51 0.28 -4.69 -3.05
N LEU A 52 0.93 -4.21 -4.11
CA LEU A 52 2.31 -3.69 -4.05
C LEU A 52 2.43 -2.51 -3.07
N LEU A 53 1.52 -1.53 -3.17
CA LEU A 53 1.50 -0.38 -2.27
C LEU A 53 1.27 -0.79 -0.82
N THR A 54 0.37 -1.75 -0.58
CA THR A 54 0.10 -2.23 0.78
C THR A 54 1.32 -2.94 1.35
N VAL A 55 1.97 -3.82 0.57
CA VAL A 55 3.19 -4.52 0.99
C VAL A 55 4.30 -3.54 1.33
N GLU A 56 4.52 -2.52 0.50
CA GLU A 56 5.55 -1.51 0.75
C GLU A 56 5.27 -0.72 2.03
N LEU A 57 4.03 -0.21 2.20
CA LEU A 57 3.63 0.53 3.39
C LEU A 57 3.85 -0.29 4.66
N TYR A 58 3.43 -1.55 4.66
CA TYR A 58 3.63 -2.44 5.80
C TYR A 58 5.11 -2.81 5.99
N GLY A 59 5.89 -2.94 4.91
CA GLY A 59 7.34 -3.12 4.97
C GLY A 59 8.06 -1.96 5.65
N ILE A 60 7.66 -0.72 5.36
CA ILE A 60 8.16 0.49 6.02
C ILE A 60 7.84 0.46 7.52
N LEU A 61 6.61 0.09 7.89
CA LEU A 61 6.20 -0.01 9.31
C LEU A 61 6.92 -1.13 10.05
N VAL A 62 7.15 -2.27 9.41
CA VAL A 62 7.97 -3.37 9.96
C VAL A 62 9.40 -2.87 10.19
N ALA A 63 10.01 -2.22 9.21
CA ALA A 63 11.37 -1.71 9.32
C ALA A 63 11.49 -0.72 10.49
N TRP A 64 10.53 0.19 10.64
CA TRP A 64 10.47 1.12 11.76
C TRP A 64 10.35 0.42 13.12
N GLY A 65 9.55 -0.65 13.21
CA GLY A 65 9.42 -1.40 14.46
C GLY A 65 10.64 -2.28 14.81
N VAL A 66 11.54 -2.53 13.85
CA VAL A 66 12.78 -3.30 14.04
C VAL A 66 13.97 -2.38 14.33
N ASP A 67 14.02 -1.20 13.71
CA ASP A 67 15.11 -0.25 13.80
C ASP A 67 14.58 1.15 14.15
N ASP A 68 14.88 1.62 15.37
CA ASP A 68 14.45 2.92 15.87
C ASP A 68 15.07 4.10 15.09
N GLN A 69 16.12 3.86 14.30
CA GLN A 69 16.72 4.87 13.41
C GLN A 69 16.02 4.94 12.05
N ALA A 70 15.20 3.96 11.70
CA ALA A 70 14.45 3.98 10.46
C ALA A 70 13.33 5.02 10.55
N SER A 71 13.43 6.10 9.79
CA SER A 71 12.33 7.08 9.67
C SER A 71 11.27 6.56 8.69
N PRO A 72 10.06 6.18 9.16
CA PRO A 72 9.01 5.71 8.26
C PRO A 72 8.52 6.84 7.34
N GLU A 73 8.52 8.08 7.83
CA GLU A 73 8.16 9.25 7.03
C GLU A 73 9.14 9.49 5.89
N GLN A 74 10.44 9.39 6.15
CA GLN A 74 11.44 9.59 5.11
C GLN A 74 11.35 8.49 4.06
N ARG A 75 11.25 7.23 4.48
CA ARG A 75 11.10 6.09 3.56
C ARG A 75 9.85 6.22 2.69
N LEU A 76 8.74 6.69 3.26
CA LEU A 76 7.51 6.92 2.50
C LEU A 76 7.69 8.03 1.46
N ARG A 77 8.34 9.14 1.83
CA ARG A 77 8.68 10.22 0.87
C ARG A 77 9.56 9.70 -0.26
N ASP A 78 10.63 8.98 0.08
CA ASP A 78 11.55 8.41 -0.90
C ASP A 78 10.83 7.46 -1.87
N TYR A 79 9.92 6.62 -1.37
CA TYR A 79 9.12 5.73 -2.20
C TYR A 79 8.20 6.50 -3.15
N CYS A 80 7.53 7.55 -2.66
CA CYS A 80 6.68 8.41 -3.47
C CYS A 80 7.48 9.10 -4.59
N ASP A 81 8.65 9.64 -4.25
CA ASP A 81 9.49 10.42 -5.17
C ASP A 81 10.18 9.54 -6.23
N VAL A 82 10.61 8.32 -5.85
CA VAL A 82 11.41 7.46 -6.72
C VAL A 82 10.56 6.43 -7.46
N ALA A 83 9.68 5.73 -6.75
CA ALA A 83 9.01 4.54 -7.27
C ALA A 83 7.57 4.80 -7.71
N LEU A 84 6.78 5.50 -6.89
CA LEU A 84 5.34 5.65 -7.12
C LEU A 84 5.03 6.34 -8.45
N GLY A 85 5.72 7.45 -8.74
CA GLY A 85 5.54 8.19 -10.00
C GLY A 85 5.85 7.31 -11.21
N SER A 86 7.00 6.64 -11.21
CA SER A 86 7.44 5.74 -12.27
C SER A 86 6.51 4.54 -12.45
N MET A 87 5.97 4.00 -11.36
CA MET A 87 5.04 2.87 -11.37
C MET A 87 3.68 3.25 -11.99
N LEU A 88 3.17 4.44 -11.70
CA LEU A 88 1.87 4.91 -12.20
C LEU A 88 1.96 5.56 -13.59
N ALA A 89 3.13 6.06 -13.98
CA ALA A 89 3.33 6.77 -15.25
C ALA A 89 2.75 6.07 -16.50
N PRO A 90 2.87 4.75 -16.68
CA PRO A 90 2.31 4.06 -17.85
C PRO A 90 0.77 4.10 -17.92
N TYR A 91 0.12 4.40 -16.80
CA TYR A 91 -1.33 4.36 -16.62
C TYR A 91 -1.95 5.74 -16.45
N LEU A 92 -1.16 6.80 -16.41
CA LEU A 92 -1.71 8.16 -16.32
C LEU A 92 -2.39 8.54 -17.63
N VAL A 93 -3.64 9.00 -17.53
CA VAL A 93 -4.36 9.59 -18.66
C VAL A 93 -3.77 10.98 -18.92
N LYS A 94 -3.40 11.25 -20.18
CA LYS A 94 -2.87 12.54 -20.64
C LYS A 94 -3.97 13.53 -20.95
#